data_AF-A0A7J6X5N0-F1
#
_entry.id   AF-A0A7J6X5N0-F1
#
_cell.length_a   1.000
_cell.length_b   1.000
_cell.length_c   1.000
_cell.angle_alpha   90.00
_cell.angle_beta   90.00
_cell.angle_gamma   90.00
#
_symmetry.space_group_name_H-M   'P 1'
#
loop_
_entity.id
_entity.type
_entity.pdbx_description
1 polymer ?
#
loop_
_entity_poly.entity_id
_entity_poly.type
_entity_poly.pdbx_seq_one_letter_code
_entity_poly.pdbx_strand_id
1 'polypeptide(L)'
;MSGVWVFNGKGVARLITNPTKESFETKEPTTSGSATAPGARRRVLVYLPENQVITCYEELDQRLHELGWVIYNNPHKPPHLIQYHQCPCSIDLISLPKDFAKFKTQHMYDIVVKNSPYFIVRDA
;
A
#
# COMPACT_ATOMS: atom_id res chain seq x y z
N MET A 1 -24.58 -14.58 2.81
CA MET A 1 -24.17 -15.15 1.51
C MET A 1 -22.79 -14.58 1.15
N SER A 2 -21.69 -15.16 1.67
CA SER A 2 -20.32 -14.67 1.44
C SER A 2 -19.46 -15.81 0.86
N GLY A 3 -18.81 -15.56 -0.28
CA GLY A 3 -17.95 -16.53 -0.94
C GLY A 3 -17.24 -15.94 -2.16
N VAL A 4 -16.15 -16.58 -2.60
CA VAL A 4 -15.35 -16.17 -3.76
C VAL A 4 -15.55 -17.19 -4.88
N TRP A 5 -15.88 -16.70 -6.08
CA TRP A 5 -15.94 -17.52 -7.28
C TRP A 5 -14.54 -17.77 -7.82
N VAL A 6 -14.19 -19.03 -8.04
CA VAL A 6 -12.93 -19.46 -8.64
C VAL A 6 -13.21 -20.15 -9.96
N PHE A 7 -12.55 -19.69 -11.01
CA PHE A 7 -12.64 -20.26 -12.35
C PHE A 7 -11.38 -21.09 -12.61
N ASN A 8 -11.56 -22.35 -13.01
CA ASN A 8 -10.43 -23.16 -13.48
C ASN A 8 -10.20 -22.95 -14.99
N GLY A 9 -8.99 -23.23 -15.47
CA GLY A 9 -8.64 -23.14 -16.90
C GLY A 9 -9.40 -24.12 -17.82
N LYS A 10 -10.28 -24.97 -17.26
CA LYS A 10 -11.18 -25.88 -17.99
C LYS A 10 -12.61 -25.33 -18.10
N GLY A 11 -12.84 -24.07 -17.71
CA GLY A 11 -14.14 -23.39 -17.86
C GLY A 11 -15.16 -23.68 -16.76
N VAL A 12 -14.78 -24.34 -15.66
CA VAL A 12 -15.68 -24.63 -14.53
C VAL A 12 -15.54 -23.55 -13.46
N ALA A 13 -16.67 -22.97 -13.07
CA ALA A 13 -16.77 -22.04 -11.94
C ALA A 13 -17.14 -22.80 -10.66
N ARG A 14 -16.43 -22.54 -9.56
CA ARG A 14 -16.79 -23.04 -8.21
C ARG A 14 -16.95 -21.86 -7.25
N LEU A 15 -17.94 -21.92 -6.37
CA LEU A 15 -18.12 -20.96 -5.27
C LEU A 15 -17.45 -21.52 -4.01
N ILE A 16 -16.45 -20.80 -3.48
CA ILE A 16 -15.83 -21.10 -2.19
C ILE A 16 -16.53 -20.26 -1.14
N THR A 17 -17.36 -20.89 -0.30
CA THR A 17 -17.98 -20.25 0.86
C THR A 17 -16.96 -20.19 2.00
N ASN A 18 -16.77 -19.02 2.61
CA ASN A 18 -15.75 -18.76 3.65
C ASN A 18 -14.29 -18.98 3.19
N PRO A 19 -13.74 -18.11 2.34
CA PRO A 19 -12.37 -18.25 1.83
C PRO A 19 -11.34 -18.13 2.97
N THR A 20 -10.71 -19.23 3.34
CA THR A 20 -9.50 -19.27 4.19
C THR A 20 -8.24 -19.33 3.30
N LYS A 21 -7.09 -18.93 3.85
CA LYS A 21 -5.80 -18.88 3.13
C LYS A 21 -5.44 -20.24 2.48
N GLU A 22 -5.80 -21.34 3.13
CA GLU A 22 -5.61 -22.73 2.66
C GLU A 22 -6.50 -23.10 1.46
N SER A 23 -7.63 -22.40 1.26
CA SER A 23 -8.58 -22.69 0.17
C SER A 23 -8.00 -22.40 -1.23
N PHE A 24 -6.87 -21.69 -1.29
CA PHE A 24 -6.16 -21.36 -2.53
C PHE A 24 -4.90 -22.22 -2.77
N GLU A 25 -4.55 -23.13 -1.86
CA GLU A 25 -3.32 -23.94 -1.90
C GLU A 25 -3.51 -25.35 -2.50
N THR A 26 -4.49 -25.56 -3.37
CA THR A 26 -4.60 -26.87 -4.05
C THR A 26 -3.70 -26.95 -5.29
N LYS A 27 -2.53 -27.58 -5.06
CA LYS A 27 -1.60 -28.23 -6.01
C LYS A 27 -0.53 -27.38 -6.70
N GLU A 28 0.68 -27.54 -6.15
CA GLU A 28 2.03 -27.53 -6.75
C GLU A 28 2.55 -26.23 -7.41
N PRO A 29 3.77 -25.78 -7.05
CA PRO A 29 4.34 -24.53 -7.50
C PRO A 29 5.13 -24.75 -8.81
N THR A 30 4.63 -24.21 -9.90
CA THR A 30 5.48 -23.94 -11.07
C THR A 30 5.47 -22.43 -11.31
N THR A 31 6.59 -21.81 -10.94
CA THR A 31 7.21 -20.63 -11.54
C THR A 31 6.29 -19.48 -11.97
N SER A 32 6.50 -18.33 -11.31
CA SER A 32 6.22 -16.99 -11.84
C SER A 32 4.74 -16.61 -12.02
N GLY A 33 4.27 -15.72 -11.13
CA GLY A 33 3.02 -14.98 -11.32
C GLY A 33 1.77 -15.71 -10.80
N SER A 34 1.68 -15.89 -9.47
CA SER A 34 0.45 -16.36 -8.84
C SER A 34 -0.69 -15.37 -9.11
N ALA A 35 -1.69 -15.82 -9.85
CA ALA A 35 -2.95 -15.13 -10.08
C ALA A 35 -3.80 -15.11 -8.80
N THR A 36 -3.31 -14.41 -7.78
CA THR A 36 -4.15 -13.91 -6.70
C THR A 36 -5.04 -12.80 -7.27
N ALA A 37 -6.29 -12.72 -6.79
CA ALA A 37 -7.29 -11.74 -7.22
C ALA A 37 -6.67 -10.33 -7.35
N PRO A 38 -7.12 -9.47 -8.29
CA PRO A 38 -6.48 -8.17 -8.62
C PRO A 38 -6.31 -7.15 -7.46
N GLY A 39 -6.71 -7.48 -6.23
CA GLY A 39 -6.44 -6.72 -5.00
C GLY A 39 -5.55 -7.42 -3.95
N ALA A 40 -5.09 -8.66 -4.19
CA ALA A 40 -4.33 -9.46 -3.24
C ALA A 40 -2.80 -9.44 -3.48
N ARG A 41 -2.36 -8.81 -4.58
CA ARG A 41 -0.92 -8.58 -4.82
C ARG A 41 -0.42 -7.49 -3.88
N ARG A 42 0.77 -7.71 -3.31
CA ARG A 42 1.43 -6.71 -2.47
C ARG A 42 1.73 -5.49 -3.33
N ARG A 43 1.30 -4.32 -2.87
CA ARG A 43 1.62 -3.04 -3.51
C ARG A 43 2.85 -2.44 -2.86
N VAL A 44 3.65 -1.74 -3.65
CA VAL A 44 4.84 -1.02 -3.20
C VAL A 44 4.76 0.44 -3.64
N LEU A 45 5.25 1.32 -2.77
CA LEU A 45 5.42 2.73 -3.07
C LEU A 45 6.81 2.94 -3.68
N VAL A 46 6.88 3.61 -4.82
CA VAL A 46 8.12 3.87 -5.55
C VAL A 46 8.32 5.37 -5.71
N TYR A 47 9.52 5.85 -5.36
CA TYR A 47 9.98 7.20 -5.63
C TYR A 47 10.58 7.25 -7.05
N LEU A 48 9.98 8.06 -7.91
CA LEU A 48 10.26 8.09 -9.36
C LEU A 48 11.66 8.64 -9.72
N PRO A 49 12.16 9.74 -9.13
CA PRO A 49 13.45 10.31 -9.52
C PRO A 49 14.63 9.33 -9.40
N GLU A 50 14.61 8.44 -8.40
CA GLU A 50 15.65 7.43 -8.20
C GLU A 50 15.16 6.00 -8.50
N ASN A 51 13.90 5.85 -8.93
CA ASN A 51 13.21 4.57 -9.09
C ASN A 51 13.38 3.63 -7.87
N GLN A 52 13.41 4.22 -6.67
CA GLN A 52 13.64 3.52 -5.40
C GLN A 52 12.32 3.03 -4.81
N VAL A 53 12.26 1.77 -4.38
CA VAL A 53 11.14 1.24 -3.60
C VAL A 53 11.28 1.68 -2.15
N ILE A 54 10.24 2.29 -1.60
CA ILE A 54 10.21 2.73 -0.20
C ILE A 54 9.90 1.53 0.70
N THR A 55 10.82 1.19 1.59
CA THR A 55 10.73 0.01 2.46
C THR A 55 10.63 0.33 3.95
N CYS A 56 10.98 1.55 4.35
CA CYS A 56 10.87 2.02 5.73
C CYS A 56 10.44 3.50 5.81
N TYR A 57 10.14 3.98 7.02
CA TYR A 57 9.77 5.38 7.23
C TYR A 57 10.96 6.33 7.12
N GLU A 58 12.19 5.90 7.41
CA GLU A 58 13.38 6.76 7.29
C GLU A 58 13.60 7.22 5.84
N GLU A 59 13.50 6.28 4.89
CA GLU A 59 13.54 6.58 3.46
C GLU A 59 12.40 7.51 3.05
N LEU A 60 11.17 7.20 3.48
CA LEU A 60 10.00 8.01 3.12
C LEU A 60 10.09 9.43 3.69
N ASP A 61 10.53 9.55 4.94
CA ASP A 61 10.69 10.81 5.67
C ASP A 61 11.68 11.72 4.96
N GLN A 62 12.83 11.17 4.55
CA GLN A 62 13.82 11.90 3.77
C GLN A 62 13.23 12.41 2.45
N ARG A 63 12.54 11.55 1.68
CA ARG A 63 11.95 11.97 0.40
C ARG A 63 10.84 13.00 0.57
N LEU A 64 10.00 12.84 1.59
CA LEU A 64 8.96 13.82 1.91
C LEU A 64 9.59 15.16 2.34
N HIS A 65 10.66 15.14 3.12
CA HIS A 65 11.38 16.33 3.53
C HIS A 65 12.01 17.08 2.34
N GLU A 66 12.62 16.36 1.40
CA GLU A 66 13.15 16.92 0.14
C GLU A 66 12.05 17.61 -0.69
N LEU A 67 10.80 17.16 -0.57
CA LEU A 67 9.62 17.73 -1.22
C LEU A 67 8.93 18.83 -0.39
N GLY A 68 9.53 19.24 0.73
CA GLY A 68 9.04 20.30 1.60
C GLY A 68 8.06 19.86 2.69
N TRP A 69 7.81 18.57 2.86
CA TRP A 69 6.94 18.08 3.93
C TRP A 69 7.68 18.04 5.27
N VAL A 70 7.00 18.50 6.32
CA VAL A 70 7.52 18.53 7.68
C VAL A 70 6.61 17.74 8.61
N ILE A 71 7.19 17.17 9.68
CA ILE A 71 6.42 16.44 10.68
C ILE A 71 5.46 17.40 11.41
N TYR A 72 4.18 17.07 11.36
CA TYR A 72 3.13 17.81 12.05
C TYR A 72 2.95 17.27 13.48
N ASN A 73 3.43 18.05 14.45
CA ASN A 73 3.26 17.76 15.87
C ASN A 73 2.01 18.46 16.42
N ASN A 74 0.87 17.83 16.21
CA ASN A 74 -0.38 18.22 16.86
C ASN A 74 -0.53 17.52 18.22
N PRO A 75 -0.72 18.27 19.33
CA PRO A 75 -0.95 17.68 20.65
C PRO A 75 -2.22 16.83 20.76
N HIS A 76 -3.18 16.97 19.83
CA HIS A 76 -4.42 16.21 19.80
C HIS A 76 -4.40 15.03 18.82
N LYS A 77 -3.26 14.73 18.17
CA LYS A 77 -3.19 13.60 17.23
C LYS A 77 -3.23 12.26 17.97
N PRO A 78 -3.81 11.21 17.36
CA PRO A 78 -3.74 9.87 17.92
C PRO A 78 -2.29 9.41 18.08
N PRO A 79 -1.92 8.75 19.20
CA PRO A 79 -0.52 8.41 19.51
C PRO A 79 0.10 7.37 18.55
N HIS A 80 -0.73 6.72 17.75
CA HIS A 80 -0.33 5.68 16.79
C HIS A 80 -0.13 6.21 15.36
N LEU A 81 -0.24 7.53 15.14
CA LEU A 81 -0.09 8.16 13.83
C LEU A 81 1.09 9.12 13.78
N ILE A 82 1.76 9.11 12.64
CA ILE A 82 2.71 10.14 12.20
C ILE A 82 1.98 10.96 11.15
N GLN A 83 2.10 12.28 11.24
CA GLN A 83 1.44 13.20 10.31
C GLN A 83 2.48 14.13 9.70
N TYR A 84 2.30 14.42 8.41
CA TYR A 84 3.16 15.31 7.65
C TYR A 84 2.34 16.44 7.06
N HIS A 85 2.91 17.64 7.06
CA HIS A 85 2.31 18.85 6.52
C HIS A 85 3.25 19.47 5.50
N GLN A 86 2.73 19.89 4.35
CA GLN A 86 3.59 20.38 3.26
C GLN A 86 4.07 21.82 3.45
N CYS A 87 3.22 22.68 4.01
CA CYS A 87 3.54 24.09 4.20
C CYS A 87 2.52 24.67 5.17
N PRO A 88 2.88 25.53 6.13
CA PRO A 88 1.95 26.16 7.06
C PRO A 88 0.69 26.77 6.42
N CYS A 89 0.78 27.18 5.15
CA CYS A 89 -0.32 27.78 4.37
C CYS A 89 -1.11 26.76 3.52
N SER A 90 -0.66 25.52 3.40
CA SER A 90 -1.35 24.44 2.68
C SER A 90 -2.26 23.67 3.63
N ILE A 91 -3.35 23.13 3.09
CA ILE A 91 -4.29 22.26 3.83
C ILE A 91 -3.83 20.78 3.74
N ASP A 92 -2.77 20.52 2.98
CA ASP A 92 -2.31 19.18 2.71
C ASP A 92 -1.65 18.51 3.92
N LEU A 93 -2.29 17.44 4.36
CA LEU A 93 -1.86 16.57 5.45
C LEU A 93 -1.75 15.12 4.94
N ILE A 94 -0.64 14.44 5.23
CA ILE A 94 -0.50 12.99 5.07
C ILE A 94 -0.56 12.35 6.45
N SER A 95 -1.35 11.29 6.61
CA SER A 95 -1.46 10.56 7.89
C SER A 95 -1.04 9.11 7.72
N LEU A 96 0.06 8.74 8.39
CA LEU A 96 0.68 7.43 8.33
C LEU A 96 0.62 6.75 9.70
N PRO A 97 0.53 5.40 9.75
CA PRO A 97 0.70 4.68 11.01
C PRO A 97 2.14 4.82 11.49
N LYS A 98 2.36 4.77 12.80
CA LYS A 98 3.70 4.79 13.38
C LYS A 98 4.49 3.50 13.08
N ASP A 99 3.77 2.37 13.01
CA ASP A 99 4.35 1.08 12.67
C ASP A 99 4.29 0.84 11.17
N PHE A 100 5.43 0.65 10.51
CA PHE A 100 5.47 0.39 9.07
C PHE A 100 4.76 -0.91 8.67
N ALA A 101 4.65 -1.88 9.59
CA ALA A 101 3.86 -3.09 9.38
C ALA A 101 2.36 -2.82 9.14
N LYS A 102 1.85 -1.66 9.59
CA LYS A 102 0.48 -1.22 9.37
C LYS A 102 0.35 -0.34 8.11
N PHE A 103 1.43 -0.13 7.37
CA PHE A 103 1.44 0.66 6.15
C PHE A 103 0.70 -0.08 5.02
N LYS A 104 -0.54 0.32 4.80
CA LYS A 104 -1.46 -0.20 3.78
C LYS A 104 -1.44 0.64 2.50
N THR A 105 -1.97 0.05 1.44
CA THR A 105 -2.18 0.67 0.12
C THR A 105 -2.93 2.00 0.19
N GLN A 106 -3.89 2.17 1.10
CA GLN A 106 -4.59 3.45 1.29
C GLN A 106 -3.62 4.59 1.64
N HIS A 107 -2.64 4.34 2.50
CA HIS A 107 -1.62 5.34 2.86
C HIS A 107 -0.67 5.62 1.70
N MET A 108 -0.35 4.60 0.90
CA MET A 108 0.48 4.77 -0.30
C MET A 108 -0.21 5.71 -1.32
N TYR A 109 -1.50 5.49 -1.57
CA TYR A 109 -2.24 6.35 -2.51
C TYR A 109 -2.46 7.77 -1.98
N ASP A 110 -2.61 7.96 -0.67
CA ASP A 110 -2.66 9.31 -0.07
C ASP A 110 -1.37 10.10 -0.41
N ILE A 111 -0.20 9.46 -0.26
CA ILE A 111 1.09 10.05 -0.64
C ILE A 111 1.14 10.35 -2.14
N VAL A 112 0.74 9.40 -2.99
CA VAL A 112 0.77 9.57 -4.46
C VAL A 112 -0.16 10.68 -4.91
N VAL A 113 -1.37 10.80 -4.37
CA VAL A 113 -2.30 11.88 -4.77
C VAL A 113 -1.72 13.25 -4.43
N LYS A 114 -1.03 13.36 -3.29
CA LYS A 114 -0.41 14.62 -2.82
C LYS A 114 0.93 14.93 -3.48
N ASN A 115 1.60 13.93 -4.03
CA ASN A 115 2.94 14.02 -4.61
C ASN A 115 3.04 13.27 -5.95
N SER A 116 2.02 13.42 -6.80
CA SER A 116 1.84 12.62 -8.02
C SER A 116 3.03 12.59 -8.98
N PRO A 117 3.83 13.66 -9.18
CA PRO A 117 4.97 13.57 -10.10
C PRO A 117 6.17 12.81 -9.51
N TYR A 118 6.20 12.57 -8.19
CA TYR A 118 7.34 11.98 -7.50
C TYR A 118 7.11 10.54 -7.05
N PHE A 119 5.85 10.13 -6.84
CA PHE A 119 5.55 8.81 -6.33
C PHE A 119 4.56 8.05 -7.22
N ILE A 120 4.72 6.72 -7.26
CA ILE A 120 3.78 5.80 -7.89
C ILE A 120 3.61 4.54 -7.03
N VAL A 121 2.40 3.96 -7.07
CA VAL A 121 2.16 2.63 -6.51
C VAL A 121 2.31 1.58 -7.62
N ARG A 122 3.16 0.58 -7.42
CA ARG A 122 3.35 -0.55 -8.34
C ARG A 122 2.99 -1.87 -7.65
N ASP A 123 2.75 -2.91 -8.45
CA ASP A 123 2.75 -4.29 -7.96
C ASP A 123 4.19 -4.68 -7.57
N ALA A 124 4.34 -5.37 -6.44
CA ALA A 124 5.61 -5.90 -5.95
C ALA A 124 6.12 -7.07 -6.79
#